data_AF-A0A7S3F785-F1
#
_entry.id   AF-A0A7S3F785-F1
#
_cell.length_a   1.000
_cell.length_b   1.000
_cell.length_c   1.000
_cell.angle_alpha   90.00
_cell.angle_beta   90.00
_cell.angle_gamma   90.00
#
_symmetry.space_group_name_H-M   'P 1'
#
loop_
_entity.id
_entity.type
_entity.pdbx_description
1 polymer ?
#
loop_
_entity_poly.entity_id
_entity_poly.type
_entity_poly.pdbx_seq_one_letter_code
_entity_poly.pdbx_strand_id
1 'polypeptide(L)'
;ARCRAAAPAPGGSSAEKGEFSARTRMRAEALSPFRTFRKFIWFGLGASATIGTGIASIQTLAAAAHAPAAQLPLADAAQSLGIDVAGLITMIWLYRREEKSERASMVRIGREEVLGRLKLELASGKVVRVAALQETGTCRPVIVAGQRADVEATVAEGEAARADLEDKGVLMVPLVVDEQGEADTQLDGGDAKADLRWRATPVAAAEWAAWLAAQRESVGLSPTAAVWLSLRADGRIRASGKGMAPWARLAAELPPID
;
A
#
# COMPACT_ATOMS: atom_id res chain seq x y z
N ALA A 1 -27.07 -43.50 7.15
CA ALA A 1 -27.33 -42.35 6.27
C ALA A 1 -27.60 -41.10 7.10
N ARG A 2 -26.63 -40.18 7.21
CA ARG A 2 -26.86 -38.78 7.57
C ARG A 2 -25.88 -37.93 6.76
N CYS A 3 -26.36 -37.43 5.63
CA CYS A 3 -25.62 -36.48 4.80
C CYS A 3 -25.43 -35.20 5.59
N ARG A 4 -24.18 -34.83 5.87
CA ARG A 4 -23.82 -33.53 6.43
C ARG A 4 -23.79 -32.55 5.26
N ALA A 5 -24.78 -31.65 5.20
CA ALA A 5 -24.80 -30.57 4.23
C ALA A 5 -23.51 -29.75 4.37
N ALA A 6 -22.77 -29.63 3.28
CA ALA A 6 -21.61 -28.76 3.18
C ALA A 6 -22.08 -27.31 3.36
N ALA A 7 -21.46 -26.59 4.31
CA ALA A 7 -21.62 -25.15 4.40
C ALA A 7 -21.06 -24.50 3.12
N PRO A 8 -21.75 -23.50 2.54
CA PRO A 8 -21.23 -22.79 1.38
C PRO A 8 -19.95 -22.05 1.76
N ALA A 9 -18.91 -22.20 0.93
CA ALA A 9 -17.68 -21.43 1.03
C ALA A 9 -17.99 -19.92 1.04
N PRO A 10 -17.36 -19.10 1.91
CA PRO A 10 -17.51 -17.67 1.81
C PRO A 10 -16.88 -17.23 0.49
N GLY A 11 -17.76 -16.88 -0.45
CA GLY A 11 -17.38 -16.33 -1.74
C GLY A 11 -16.54 -15.08 -1.57
N GLY A 12 -15.46 -15.02 -2.34
CA GLY A 12 -14.69 -13.81 -2.52
C GLY A 12 -15.52 -12.68 -3.12
N SER A 13 -15.00 -11.46 -2.99
CA SER A 13 -15.52 -10.20 -3.52
C SER A 13 -16.63 -9.53 -2.70
N SER A 14 -16.31 -9.13 -1.46
CA SER A 14 -16.99 -7.97 -0.83
C SER A 14 -16.09 -7.10 0.06
N ALA A 15 -14.76 -7.28 0.00
CA ALA A 15 -13.80 -6.36 0.59
C ALA A 15 -13.21 -5.47 -0.51
N GLU A 16 -13.80 -4.29 -0.78
CA GLU A 16 -13.13 -3.07 -1.29
C GLU A 16 -14.17 -2.02 -1.75
N LYS A 17 -15.03 -1.56 -0.83
CA LYS A 17 -15.59 -0.19 -0.88
C LYS A 17 -15.58 0.42 0.52
N GLY A 18 -14.45 0.30 1.21
CA GLY A 18 -14.14 1.26 2.27
C GLY A 18 -13.73 2.55 1.59
N GLU A 19 -14.53 3.60 1.71
CA GLU A 19 -14.13 4.93 1.26
C GLU A 19 -12.83 5.32 1.97
N PHE A 20 -11.80 5.69 1.20
CA PHE A 20 -10.53 6.11 1.80
C PHE A 20 -10.74 7.40 2.61
N SER A 21 -10.05 7.50 3.76
CA SER A 21 -10.07 8.70 4.60
C SER A 21 -9.74 9.95 3.78
N ALA A 22 -10.43 11.06 4.06
CA ALA A 22 -10.14 12.36 3.44
C ALA A 22 -8.65 12.74 3.57
N ARG A 23 -8.01 12.35 4.68
CA ARG A 23 -6.57 12.55 4.89
C ARG A 23 -5.70 11.75 3.93
N THR A 24 -6.04 10.48 3.65
CA THR A 24 -5.37 9.66 2.64
C THR A 24 -5.47 10.31 1.26
N ARG A 25 -6.66 10.81 0.89
CA ARG A 25 -6.87 11.49 -0.40
C ARG A 25 -6.03 12.77 -0.52
N MET A 26 -6.04 13.62 0.50
CA MET A 26 -5.22 14.85 0.51
C MET A 26 -3.73 14.56 0.40
N ARG A 27 -3.22 13.53 1.10
CA ARG A 27 -1.82 13.10 0.98
C ARG A 27 -1.51 12.52 -0.40
N ALA A 28 -2.43 11.75 -0.99
CA ALA A 28 -2.27 11.19 -2.31
C ALA A 28 -2.21 12.28 -3.39
N GLU A 29 -3.06 13.30 -3.29
CA GLU A 29 -3.07 14.45 -4.19
C GLU A 29 -1.77 15.27 -4.09
N ALA A 30 -1.26 15.48 -2.87
CA ALA A 30 0.02 16.17 -2.66
C ALA A 30 1.22 15.42 -3.31
N LEU A 31 1.19 14.08 -3.33
CA LEU A 31 2.26 13.26 -3.92
C LEU A 31 2.19 13.17 -5.44
N SER A 32 1.01 13.37 -6.03
CA SER A 32 0.81 13.38 -7.49
C SER A 32 0.12 14.67 -7.91
N PRO A 33 0.85 15.80 -7.91
CA PRO A 33 0.26 17.09 -8.23
C PRO A 33 -0.38 17.06 -9.61
N PHE A 34 -1.53 17.74 -9.75
CA PHE A 34 -2.30 17.85 -11.00
C PHE A 34 -2.86 16.53 -11.58
N ARG A 35 -2.86 15.41 -10.84
CA ARG A 35 -3.46 14.14 -11.31
C ARG A 35 -4.92 14.34 -11.74
N THR A 36 -5.72 15.05 -10.95
CA THR A 36 -7.13 15.35 -11.25
C THR A 36 -7.27 16.14 -12.55
N PHE A 37 -6.40 17.14 -12.76
CA PHE A 37 -6.37 17.93 -13.99
C PHE A 37 -6.05 17.07 -15.22
N ARG A 38 -5.05 16.18 -15.13
CA ARG A 38 -4.74 15.24 -16.23
C ARG A 38 -5.90 14.32 -16.55
N LYS A 39 -6.57 13.76 -15.53
CA LYS A 39 -7.77 12.95 -15.73
C LYS A 39 -8.91 13.72 -16.41
N PHE A 40 -9.10 14.99 -16.04
CA PHE A 40 -10.07 15.86 -16.71
C PHE A 40 -9.74 16.04 -18.20
N ILE A 41 -8.48 16.24 -18.55
CA ILE A 41 -8.04 16.31 -19.96
C ILE A 41 -8.33 14.99 -20.69
N TRP A 42 -7.90 13.84 -20.15
CA TRP A 42 -8.14 12.54 -20.79
C TRP A 42 -9.62 12.23 -20.96
N PHE A 43 -10.42 12.57 -19.95
CA PHE A 43 -11.86 12.41 -20.00
C PHE A 43 -12.50 13.32 -21.05
N GLY A 44 -12.15 14.62 -21.07
CA GLY A 44 -12.69 15.58 -22.02
C GLY A 44 -12.34 15.23 -23.47
N LEU A 45 -11.07 14.89 -23.73
CA LEU A 45 -10.64 14.43 -25.06
C LEU A 45 -11.31 13.10 -25.44
N GLY A 46 -11.46 12.17 -24.50
CA GLY A 46 -12.18 10.91 -24.74
C GLY A 46 -13.66 11.11 -25.06
N ALA A 47 -14.33 12.03 -24.36
CA ALA A 47 -15.71 12.40 -24.66
C ALA A 47 -15.84 13.03 -26.06
N SER A 48 -14.91 13.93 -26.42
CA SER A 48 -14.85 14.50 -27.78
C SER A 48 -14.64 13.43 -28.85
N ALA A 49 -13.69 12.51 -28.64
CA ALA A 49 -13.42 11.42 -29.57
C ALA A 49 -14.62 10.46 -29.70
N THR A 50 -15.40 10.27 -28.62
CA THR A 50 -16.64 9.47 -28.66
C THR A 50 -17.68 10.12 -29.57
N ILE A 51 -17.87 11.43 -29.46
CA ILE A 51 -18.79 12.18 -30.33
C ILE A 51 -18.30 12.12 -31.78
N GLY A 52 -17.00 12.35 -32.02
CA GLY A 52 -16.37 12.24 -33.35
C GLY A 52 -16.59 10.86 -33.97
N THR A 53 -16.29 9.80 -33.21
CA THR A 53 -16.53 8.41 -33.61
C THR A 53 -18.00 8.18 -33.99
N GLY A 54 -18.95 8.73 -33.23
CA GLY A 54 -20.39 8.62 -33.53
C GLY A 54 -20.76 9.28 -34.86
N ILE A 55 -20.23 10.46 -35.15
CA ILE A 55 -20.48 11.16 -36.42
C ILE A 55 -19.80 10.44 -37.58
N ALA A 56 -18.51 10.10 -37.43
CA ALA A 56 -17.72 9.43 -38.46
C ALA A 56 -18.27 8.04 -38.79
N SER A 57 -18.82 7.32 -37.81
CA SER A 57 -19.45 6.01 -38.03
C SER A 57 -20.73 6.13 -38.86
N ILE A 58 -21.60 7.09 -38.55
CA ILE A 58 -22.79 7.38 -39.37
C ILE A 58 -22.38 7.77 -40.80
N GLN A 59 -21.37 8.63 -40.97
CA GLN A 59 -20.89 9.03 -42.29
C GLN A 59 -20.27 7.88 -43.08
N THR A 60 -19.50 7.01 -42.43
CA THR A 60 -18.91 5.82 -43.07
C THR A 60 -20.00 4.86 -43.54
N LEU A 61 -21.05 4.65 -42.74
CA LEU A 61 -22.21 3.83 -43.12
C LEU A 61 -23.01 4.45 -44.27
N ALA A 62 -23.26 5.76 -44.23
CA ALA A 62 -23.94 6.48 -45.30
C ALA A 62 -23.17 6.38 -46.63
N ALA A 63 -21.85 6.55 -46.59
CA ALA A 63 -20.97 6.41 -47.76
C ALA A 63 -20.96 4.97 -48.30
N ALA A 64 -20.92 3.96 -47.41
CA ALA A 64 -20.99 2.55 -47.79
C ALA A 64 -22.32 2.17 -48.45
N ALA A 65 -23.42 2.81 -48.03
CA ALA A 65 -24.76 2.61 -48.60
C ALA A 65 -25.03 3.47 -49.85
N HIS A 66 -24.05 4.27 -50.32
CA HIS A 66 -24.23 5.26 -51.39
C HIS A 66 -25.41 6.22 -51.13
N ALA A 67 -25.67 6.53 -49.86
CA ALA A 67 -26.76 7.42 -49.49
C ALA A 67 -26.47 8.85 -49.95
N PRO A 68 -27.47 9.62 -50.40
CA PRO A 68 -27.29 11.02 -50.84
C PRO A 68 -26.82 11.95 -49.71
N ALA A 69 -26.94 11.53 -48.45
CA ALA A 69 -26.44 12.24 -47.29
C ALA A 69 -24.94 12.03 -47.01
N ALA A 70 -24.25 11.15 -47.77
CA ALA A 70 -22.83 10.92 -47.62
C ALA A 70 -22.02 12.16 -48.02
N GLN A 71 -21.28 12.72 -47.05
CA GLN A 71 -20.51 13.95 -47.26
C GLN A 71 -19.10 13.69 -47.81
N LEU A 72 -18.55 12.51 -47.51
CA LEU A 72 -17.19 12.10 -47.85
C LEU A 72 -17.20 10.79 -48.64
N PRO A 73 -16.21 10.56 -49.53
CA PRO A 73 -15.96 9.24 -50.11
C PRO A 73 -15.71 8.19 -49.03
N LEU A 74 -16.02 6.92 -49.32
CA LEU A 74 -15.91 5.82 -48.35
C LEU A 74 -14.51 5.70 -47.73
N ALA A 75 -13.46 5.88 -48.52
CA ALA A 75 -12.07 5.79 -48.04
C ALA A 75 -11.75 6.90 -47.01
N ASP A 76 -12.12 8.14 -47.30
CA ASP A 76 -11.86 9.29 -46.42
C ASP A 76 -12.73 9.24 -45.15
N ALA A 77 -13.98 8.80 -45.28
CA ALA A 77 -14.88 8.55 -44.15
C ALA A 77 -14.33 7.45 -43.24
N ALA A 78 -13.87 6.33 -43.82
CA ALA A 78 -13.26 5.23 -43.08
C ALA A 78 -11.96 5.64 -42.40
N GLN A 79 -11.10 6.44 -43.04
CA GLN A 79 -9.88 6.96 -42.44
C GLN A 79 -10.19 7.87 -41.24
N SER A 80 -11.18 8.77 -41.38
CA SER A 80 -11.61 9.67 -40.30
C SER A 80 -12.15 8.89 -39.09
N LEU A 81 -13.00 7.88 -39.35
CA LEU A 81 -13.47 6.95 -38.31
C LEU A 81 -12.30 6.22 -37.63
N GLY A 82 -11.32 5.76 -38.40
CA GLY A 82 -10.13 5.12 -37.86
C GLY A 82 -9.34 6.02 -36.91
N ILE A 83 -9.19 7.31 -37.25
CA ILE A 83 -8.51 8.30 -36.40
C ILE A 83 -9.26 8.52 -35.08
N ASP A 84 -10.58 8.74 -35.13
CA ASP A 84 -11.39 8.97 -33.92
C ASP A 84 -11.39 7.75 -33.00
N VAL A 85 -11.52 6.54 -33.56
CA VAL A 85 -11.48 5.28 -32.80
C VAL A 85 -10.10 5.10 -32.15
N ALA A 86 -9.01 5.35 -32.87
CA ALA A 86 -7.66 5.26 -32.33
C ALA A 86 -7.43 6.28 -31.21
N GLY A 87 -7.93 7.50 -31.38
CA GLY A 87 -7.92 8.54 -30.36
C GLY A 87 -8.67 8.13 -29.10
N LEU A 88 -9.90 7.62 -29.27
CA LEU A 88 -10.74 7.14 -28.17
C LEU A 88 -10.08 6.00 -27.39
N ILE A 89 -9.54 5.00 -28.08
CA ILE A 89 -8.81 3.89 -27.46
C ILE A 89 -7.62 4.41 -26.65
N THR A 90 -6.85 5.35 -27.20
CA THR A 90 -5.69 5.94 -26.53
C THR A 90 -6.10 6.69 -25.27
N MET A 91 -7.16 7.50 -25.33
CA MET A 91 -7.65 8.26 -24.17
C MET A 91 -8.20 7.34 -23.07
N ILE A 92 -8.95 6.29 -23.44
CA ILE A 92 -9.42 5.27 -22.48
C ILE A 92 -8.23 4.58 -21.81
N TRP A 93 -7.20 4.21 -22.57
CA TRP A 93 -6.00 3.58 -22.02
C TRP A 93 -5.27 4.50 -21.03
N LEU A 94 -5.05 5.78 -21.39
CA LEU A 94 -4.42 6.77 -20.52
C LEU A 94 -5.22 7.01 -19.24
N TYR A 95 -6.54 7.13 -19.35
CA TYR A 95 -7.42 7.31 -18.20
C TYR A 95 -7.37 6.11 -17.24
N ARG A 96 -7.47 4.88 -17.77
CA ARG A 96 -7.37 3.65 -16.96
C ARG A 96 -6.00 3.49 -16.30
N ARG A 97 -4.92 3.92 -16.97
CA ARG A 97 -3.57 3.94 -16.40
C ARG A 97 -3.50 4.89 -15.19
N GLU A 98 -4.08 6.08 -15.30
CA GLU A 98 -4.14 7.04 -14.18
C GLU A 98 -4.97 6.47 -13.01
N GLU A 99 -6.13 5.87 -13.27
CA GLU A 99 -6.94 5.22 -12.23
C GLU A 99 -6.20 4.10 -11.50
N LYS A 100 -5.49 3.23 -12.23
CA LYS A 100 -4.69 2.17 -11.62
C LYS A 100 -3.61 2.74 -10.70
N SER A 101 -2.93 3.81 -11.13
CA SER A 101 -1.90 4.47 -10.32
C SER A 101 -2.45 5.15 -9.06
N GLU A 102 -3.65 5.73 -9.16
CA GLU A 102 -4.32 6.39 -8.03
C GLU A 102 -4.76 5.39 -6.98
N ARG A 103 -5.44 4.31 -7.41
CA ARG A 103 -5.86 3.23 -6.50
C ARG A 103 -4.66 2.64 -5.77
N ALA A 104 -3.57 2.34 -6.49
CA ALA A 104 -2.34 1.82 -5.87
C ALA A 104 -1.73 2.81 -4.87
N SER A 105 -1.75 4.12 -5.17
CA SER A 105 -1.27 5.16 -4.25
C SER A 105 -2.13 5.25 -2.99
N MET A 106 -3.45 5.23 -3.15
CA MET A 106 -4.42 5.32 -2.05
C MET A 106 -4.36 4.10 -1.13
N VAL A 107 -4.24 2.90 -1.69
CA VAL A 107 -4.06 1.66 -0.90
C VAL A 107 -2.78 1.74 -0.07
N ARG A 108 -1.66 2.17 -0.67
CA ARG A 108 -0.38 2.31 0.06
C ARG A 108 -0.49 3.34 1.20
N ILE A 109 -1.00 4.53 0.90
CA ILE A 109 -1.09 5.62 1.89
C ILE A 109 -2.10 5.27 3.00
N GLY A 110 -3.20 4.60 2.66
CA GLY A 110 -4.16 4.12 3.63
C GLY A 110 -3.55 3.13 4.62
N ARG A 111 -2.69 2.21 4.15
CA ARG A 111 -1.94 1.28 5.03
C ARG A 111 -0.98 2.01 5.97
N GLU A 112 -0.27 3.02 5.44
CA GLU A 112 0.61 3.89 6.25
C GLU A 112 -0.20 4.71 7.28
N GLU A 113 -1.41 5.16 6.94
CA GLU A 113 -2.30 5.87 7.88
C GLU A 113 -2.80 4.95 9.00
N VAL A 114 -3.18 3.70 8.68
CA VAL A 114 -3.58 2.72 9.70
C VAL A 114 -2.42 2.42 10.64
N LEU A 115 -1.23 2.12 10.09
CA LEU A 115 -0.03 1.87 10.89
C LEU A 115 0.34 3.08 11.78
N GLY A 116 0.25 4.29 11.23
CA GLY A 116 0.53 5.52 11.97
C GLY A 116 -0.38 5.74 13.19
N ARG A 117 -1.58 5.14 13.21
CA ARG A 117 -2.51 5.23 14.36
C ARG A 117 -2.18 4.25 15.48
N LEU A 118 -1.45 3.18 15.20
CA LEU A 118 -1.07 2.19 16.21
C LEU A 118 -0.20 2.83 17.28
N LYS A 119 -0.30 2.29 18.49
CA LYS A 119 0.41 2.79 19.67
C LYS A 119 1.59 1.90 20.02
N LEU A 120 2.64 2.55 20.50
CA LEU A 120 3.87 1.96 21.00
C LEU A 120 4.15 2.54 22.38
N GLU A 121 4.66 1.72 23.28
CA GLU A 121 5.25 2.14 24.54
C GLU A 121 6.77 2.15 24.37
N LEU A 122 7.39 3.30 24.62
CA LEU A 122 8.84 3.42 24.64
C LEU A 122 9.38 2.83 25.94
N ALA A 123 10.66 2.43 25.97
CA ALA A 123 11.28 1.94 27.20
C ALA A 123 11.26 2.95 28.38
N SER A 124 10.99 4.24 28.09
CA SER A 124 10.72 5.28 29.10
C SER A 124 9.35 5.15 29.78
N GLY A 125 8.50 4.20 29.38
CA GLY A 125 7.09 4.07 29.80
C GLY A 125 6.14 5.02 29.08
N LYS A 126 6.63 5.88 28.18
CA LYS A 126 5.80 6.82 27.43
C LYS A 126 5.10 6.10 26.27
N VAL A 127 3.77 6.13 26.27
CA VAL A 127 2.96 5.67 25.13
C VAL A 127 2.84 6.75 24.07
N VAL A 128 3.22 6.42 22.84
CA VAL A 128 3.17 7.29 21.66
C VAL A 128 2.50 6.56 20.50
N ARG A 129 2.00 7.31 19.51
CA ARG A 129 1.59 6.74 18.24
C ARG A 129 2.80 6.53 17.33
N VAL A 130 2.75 5.55 16.45
CA VAL A 130 3.76 5.39 15.38
C VAL A 130 3.89 6.69 14.58
N ALA A 131 2.79 7.40 14.32
CA ALA A 131 2.81 8.71 13.66
C ALA A 131 3.60 9.80 14.42
N ALA A 132 3.62 9.77 15.76
CA ALA A 132 4.32 10.77 16.55
C ALA A 132 5.85 10.60 16.46
N LEU A 133 6.34 9.37 16.25
CA LEU A 133 7.76 9.11 15.97
C LEU A 133 8.22 9.76 14.66
N GLN A 134 7.28 9.96 13.72
CA GLN A 134 7.54 10.59 12.43
C GLN A 134 7.74 12.10 12.57
N GLU A 135 7.05 12.72 13.54
CA GLU A 135 7.11 14.15 13.81
C GLU A 135 8.47 14.55 14.41
N THR A 136 9.09 13.65 15.18
CA THR A 136 10.44 13.88 15.70
C THR A 136 11.51 13.64 14.64
N GLY A 137 11.28 12.73 13.70
CA GLY A 137 12.24 12.40 12.63
C GLY A 137 13.54 11.75 13.14
N THR A 138 13.58 11.38 14.42
CA THR A 138 14.78 10.92 15.12
C THR A 138 14.95 9.40 15.13
N CYS A 139 13.94 8.65 14.69
CA CYS A 139 14.02 7.19 14.65
C CYS A 139 13.30 6.58 13.44
N ARG A 140 13.70 5.36 13.11
CA ARG A 140 13.23 4.54 11.98
C ARG A 140 12.71 3.23 12.53
N PRO A 141 11.40 3.10 12.77
CA PRO A 141 10.85 1.87 13.31
C PRO A 141 11.07 0.68 12.36
N VAL A 142 11.55 -0.44 12.90
CA VAL A 142 11.63 -1.72 12.20
C VAL A 142 10.76 -2.72 12.95
N ILE A 143 9.62 -3.04 12.35
CA ILE A 143 8.64 -3.97 12.89
C ILE A 143 9.05 -5.38 12.50
N VAL A 144 9.15 -6.27 13.47
CA VAL A 144 9.45 -7.70 13.27
C VAL A 144 8.29 -8.48 13.82
N ALA A 145 7.62 -9.28 12.99
CA ALA A 145 6.42 -9.99 13.40
C ALA A 145 6.40 -11.45 12.93
N GLY A 146 6.16 -12.38 13.84
CA GLY A 146 6.23 -13.81 13.55
C GLY A 146 6.01 -14.66 14.80
N GLN A 147 6.28 -15.96 14.69
CA GLN A 147 6.26 -16.83 15.87
C GLN A 147 7.37 -16.45 16.84
N ARG A 148 7.21 -16.82 18.11
CA ARG A 148 8.13 -16.46 19.20
C ARG A 148 9.59 -16.79 18.85
N ALA A 149 9.86 -17.99 18.35
CA ALA A 149 11.21 -18.41 17.95
C ALA A 149 11.82 -17.53 16.84
N ASP A 150 11.03 -17.17 15.82
CA ASP A 150 11.49 -16.33 14.71
C ASP A 150 11.81 -14.90 15.18
N VAL A 151 10.94 -14.35 16.04
CA VAL A 151 11.08 -12.99 16.56
C VAL A 151 12.27 -12.92 17.51
N GLU A 152 12.43 -13.88 18.44
CA GLU A 152 13.57 -13.95 19.34
C GLU A 152 14.90 -14.10 18.60
N ALA A 153 14.94 -14.96 17.57
CA ALA A 153 16.13 -15.10 16.72
C ALA A 153 16.47 -13.79 15.98
N THR A 154 15.45 -13.13 15.42
CA THR A 154 15.62 -11.83 14.73
C THR A 154 16.09 -10.74 15.71
N VAL A 155 15.55 -10.72 16.92
CA VAL A 155 15.95 -9.77 17.96
C VAL A 155 17.40 -10.02 18.37
N ALA A 156 17.80 -11.27 18.59
CA ALA A 156 19.17 -11.63 18.96
C ALA A 156 20.20 -11.21 17.90
N GLU A 157 19.88 -11.37 16.60
CA GLU A 157 20.76 -10.88 15.53
C GLU A 157 20.82 -9.34 15.49
N GLY A 158 19.69 -8.68 15.73
CA GLY A 158 19.65 -7.21 15.82
C GLY A 158 20.50 -6.67 16.96
N GLU A 159 20.49 -7.34 18.12
CA GLU A 159 21.36 -7.00 19.26
C GLU A 159 22.85 -7.07 18.92
N ALA A 160 23.26 -8.07 18.13
CA ALA A 160 24.65 -8.20 17.69
C ALA A 160 25.12 -7.02 16.83
N ALA A 161 24.21 -6.36 16.11
CA ALA A 161 24.46 -5.20 15.26
C ALA A 161 23.94 -3.88 15.85
N ARG A 162 23.65 -3.85 17.15
CA ARG A 162 22.94 -2.74 17.82
C ARG A 162 23.61 -1.38 17.64
N ALA A 163 24.93 -1.30 17.87
CA ALA A 163 25.66 -0.02 17.81
C ALA A 163 25.51 0.66 16.43
N ASP A 164 25.69 -0.12 15.35
CA ASP A 164 25.56 0.39 13.99
C ASP A 164 24.13 0.80 13.67
N LEU A 165 23.14 0.03 14.14
CA LEU A 165 21.73 0.29 13.90
C LEU A 165 21.20 1.50 14.69
N GLU A 166 21.66 1.69 15.93
CA GLU A 166 21.35 2.86 16.76
C GLU A 166 21.90 4.15 16.14
N ASP A 167 23.11 4.13 15.57
CA ASP A 167 23.67 5.26 14.81
C ASP A 167 22.78 5.64 13.60
N LYS A 168 22.10 4.65 12.99
CA LYS A 168 21.12 4.89 11.92
C LYS A 168 19.72 5.26 12.43
N GLY A 169 19.56 5.34 13.76
CA GLY A 169 18.33 5.62 14.47
C GLY A 169 17.28 4.53 14.31
N VAL A 170 17.67 3.26 14.14
CA VAL A 170 16.73 2.14 14.05
C VAL A 170 16.08 1.89 15.42
N LEU A 171 14.75 1.77 15.42
CA LEU A 171 13.96 1.41 16.60
C LEU A 171 13.26 0.08 16.34
N MET A 172 13.68 -0.99 17.02
CA MET A 172 13.07 -2.31 16.87
C MET A 172 11.69 -2.35 17.55
N VAL A 173 10.71 -2.90 16.84
CA VAL A 173 9.34 -3.11 17.32
C VAL A 173 8.98 -4.58 17.11
N PRO A 174 9.28 -5.44 18.08
CA PRO A 174 9.01 -6.86 17.93
C PRO A 174 7.57 -7.18 18.32
N LEU A 175 6.93 -8.08 17.56
CA LEU A 175 5.52 -8.45 17.69
C LEU A 175 5.41 -9.97 17.54
N VAL A 176 5.23 -10.67 18.65
CA VAL A 176 5.02 -12.12 18.62
C VAL A 176 3.58 -12.38 18.21
N VAL A 177 3.37 -13.36 17.35
CA VAL A 177 2.05 -13.81 16.91
C VAL A 177 2.00 -15.32 17.04
N ASP A 178 0.96 -15.82 17.70
CA ASP A 178 0.74 -17.25 17.85
C ASP A 178 0.18 -17.90 16.57
N GLU A 179 -0.16 -19.18 16.65
CA GLU A 179 -0.72 -19.92 15.51
C GLU A 179 -2.15 -19.49 15.16
N GLN A 180 -2.86 -18.93 16.12
CA GLN A 180 -4.23 -18.43 16.03
C GLN A 180 -4.27 -17.01 15.44
N GLY A 181 -3.12 -16.34 15.33
CA GLY A 181 -3.02 -14.97 14.84
C GLY A 181 -3.22 -13.93 15.93
N GLU A 182 -3.25 -14.32 17.20
CA GLU A 182 -3.26 -13.40 18.33
C GLU A 182 -1.85 -12.88 18.58
N ALA A 183 -1.74 -11.58 18.81
CA ALA A 183 -0.46 -10.97 19.10
C ALA A 183 -0.16 -11.03 20.60
N ASP A 184 1.10 -11.32 20.89
CA ASP A 184 1.72 -11.10 22.18
C ASP A 184 2.75 -9.98 22.03
N THR A 185 2.56 -8.93 22.81
CA THR A 185 3.40 -7.73 22.76
C THR A 185 4.57 -7.81 23.73
N GLN A 186 4.58 -8.80 24.63
CA GLN A 186 5.64 -8.97 25.62
C GLN A 186 6.70 -9.95 25.11
N LEU A 187 7.93 -9.44 25.04
CA LEU A 187 9.12 -10.24 24.84
C LEU A 187 10.02 -10.09 26.06
N ASP A 188 10.46 -11.23 26.58
CA ASP A 188 11.31 -11.28 27.76
C ASP A 188 12.72 -10.78 27.43
N GLY A 189 13.39 -10.14 28.39
CA GLY A 189 14.81 -9.78 28.27
C GLY A 189 15.12 -8.39 27.69
N GLY A 190 14.43 -7.34 28.17
CA GLY A 190 14.78 -5.94 27.89
C GLY A 190 15.28 -5.21 29.16
N ASP A 191 16.34 -4.42 29.01
CA ASP A 191 16.75 -3.45 30.05
C ASP A 191 16.15 -2.10 29.67
N ALA A 192 15.19 -1.60 30.47
CA ALA A 192 14.49 -0.35 30.21
C ALA A 192 15.42 0.85 30.01
N LYS A 193 16.61 0.86 30.63
CA LYS A 193 17.58 1.94 30.49
C LYS A 193 18.42 1.79 29.23
N ALA A 194 18.80 0.57 28.88
CA ALA A 194 19.49 0.31 27.61
C ALA A 194 18.54 0.58 26.44
N ASP A 195 17.28 0.18 26.53
CA ASP A 195 16.38 0.09 25.38
C ASP A 195 15.73 1.42 24.95
N LEU A 196 16.04 2.53 25.62
CA LEU A 196 15.44 3.87 25.40
C LEU A 196 15.39 4.32 23.93
N ARG A 197 16.43 4.00 23.14
CA ARG A 197 16.52 4.36 21.71
C ARG A 197 16.46 3.13 20.79
N TRP A 198 16.28 1.95 21.35
CA TRP A 198 16.54 0.70 20.66
C TRP A 198 15.31 -0.17 20.47
N ARG A 199 14.44 -0.27 21.49
CA ARG A 199 13.22 -1.08 21.42
C ARG A 199 11.99 -0.29 21.85
N ALA A 200 10.86 -0.60 21.22
CA ALA A 200 9.55 -0.14 21.64
C ALA A 200 8.54 -1.29 21.61
N THR A 201 7.64 -1.27 22.57
CA THR A 201 6.65 -2.34 22.79
C THR A 201 5.33 -1.98 22.12
N PRO A 202 4.76 -2.84 21.26
CA PRO A 202 3.41 -2.62 20.74
C PRO A 202 2.38 -2.50 21.86
N VAL A 203 1.48 -1.52 21.77
CA VAL A 203 0.35 -1.36 22.71
C VAL A 203 -0.92 -1.76 22.00
N ALA A 204 -1.83 -2.42 22.74
CA ALA A 204 -3.08 -2.99 22.23
C ALA A 204 -2.82 -4.08 21.17
N ALA A 205 -2.41 -5.26 21.63
CA ALA A 205 -2.05 -6.42 20.82
C ALA A 205 -3.07 -6.73 19.70
N ALA A 206 -4.37 -6.67 20.02
CA ALA A 206 -5.44 -6.91 19.06
C ALA A 206 -5.43 -5.95 17.85
N GLU A 207 -5.10 -4.66 18.05
CA GLU A 207 -5.01 -3.70 16.94
C GLU A 207 -3.83 -4.02 16.03
N TRP A 208 -2.68 -4.40 16.62
CA TRP A 208 -1.49 -4.82 15.89
C TRP A 208 -1.71 -6.13 15.13
N ALA A 209 -2.34 -7.12 15.76
CA ALA A 209 -2.71 -8.39 15.13
C ALA A 209 -3.65 -8.17 13.93
N ALA A 210 -4.71 -7.36 14.11
CA ALA A 210 -5.65 -7.05 13.04
C ALA A 210 -4.98 -6.31 11.87
N TRP A 211 -4.11 -5.34 12.18
CA TRP A 211 -3.33 -4.64 11.16
C TRP A 211 -2.40 -5.60 10.39
N LEU A 212 -1.67 -6.46 11.10
CA LEU A 212 -0.73 -7.40 10.51
C LEU A 212 -1.44 -8.45 9.64
N ALA A 213 -2.57 -8.97 10.11
CA ALA A 213 -3.42 -9.89 9.36
C ALA A 213 -3.86 -9.26 8.03
N ALA A 214 -4.34 -8.00 8.06
CA ALA A 214 -4.70 -7.27 6.85
C ALA A 214 -3.49 -7.05 5.91
N GLN A 215 -2.28 -6.82 6.44
CA GLN A 215 -1.07 -6.74 5.62
C GLN A 215 -0.74 -8.07 4.95
N ARG A 216 -0.73 -9.17 5.72
CA ARG A 216 -0.44 -10.53 5.24
C ARG A 216 -1.42 -10.95 4.14
N GLU A 217 -2.72 -10.78 4.38
CA GLU A 217 -3.78 -11.09 3.40
C GLU A 217 -3.58 -10.33 2.09
N SER A 218 -3.26 -9.03 2.18
CA SER A 218 -3.11 -8.18 1.00
C SER A 218 -1.93 -8.55 0.07
N VAL A 219 -0.99 -9.36 0.57
CA VAL A 219 0.18 -9.87 -0.16
C VAL A 219 0.08 -11.40 -0.37
N GLY A 220 -1.01 -12.04 0.08
CA GLY A 220 -1.21 -13.48 -0.02
C GLY A 220 -0.25 -14.30 0.84
N LEU A 221 0.10 -13.80 2.04
CA LEU A 221 0.94 -14.51 3.00
C LEU A 221 0.10 -15.36 3.95
N SER A 222 0.72 -16.42 4.51
CA SER A 222 0.06 -17.20 5.56
C SER A 222 -0.14 -16.35 6.83
N PRO A 223 -1.18 -16.62 7.63
CA PRO A 223 -1.46 -15.87 8.86
C PRO A 223 -0.35 -15.91 9.89
N THR A 224 0.59 -16.86 9.81
CA THR A 224 1.71 -17.04 10.75
C THR A 224 3.07 -16.71 10.14
N ALA A 225 3.14 -16.29 8.88
CA ALA A 225 4.41 -16.02 8.21
C ALA A 225 5.22 -14.95 8.95
N ALA A 226 6.46 -15.29 9.34
CA ALA A 226 7.41 -14.29 9.81
C ALA A 226 7.61 -13.21 8.74
N VAL A 227 7.51 -11.94 9.14
CA VAL A 227 7.64 -10.78 8.28
C VAL A 227 8.35 -9.64 9.02
N TRP A 228 8.95 -8.76 8.25
CA TRP A 228 9.52 -7.52 8.77
C TRP A 228 9.11 -6.34 7.90
N LEU A 229 9.04 -5.16 8.51
CA LEU A 229 8.79 -3.90 7.84
C LEU A 229 9.73 -2.83 8.39
N SER A 230 10.44 -2.14 7.50
CA SER A 230 11.27 -0.99 7.84
C SER A 230 10.58 0.30 7.43
N LEU A 231 10.42 1.21 8.38
CA LEU A 231 9.90 2.55 8.18
C LEU A 231 11.05 3.55 8.03
N ARG A 232 10.82 4.60 7.23
CA ARG A 232 11.66 5.79 7.23
C ARG A 232 11.34 6.66 8.45
N ALA A 233 12.21 7.63 8.72
CA ALA A 233 11.99 8.62 9.77
C ALA A 233 10.76 9.51 9.51
N ASP A 234 10.31 9.63 8.25
CA ASP A 234 9.06 10.32 7.88
C ASP A 234 7.81 9.40 7.97
N GLY A 235 7.98 8.16 8.45
CA GLY A 235 6.90 7.20 8.65
C GLY A 235 6.44 6.40 7.45
N ARG A 236 7.03 6.61 6.27
CA ARG A 236 6.70 5.82 5.08
C ARG A 236 7.35 4.46 5.15
N ILE A 237 6.71 3.46 4.55
CA ILE A 237 7.31 2.13 4.43
C ILE A 237 8.47 2.21 3.43
N ARG A 238 9.69 1.95 3.90
CA ARG A 238 10.90 1.88 3.06
C ARG A 238 10.99 0.53 2.38
N ALA A 239 10.86 -0.53 3.17
CA ALA A 239 11.01 -1.90 2.72
C ALA A 239 10.21 -2.85 3.61
N SER A 240 9.85 -4.00 3.06
CA SER A 240 9.20 -5.09 3.80
C SER A 240 9.60 -6.42 3.18
N GLY A 241 9.63 -7.49 3.98
CA GLY A 241 10.00 -8.82 3.50
C GLY A 241 9.46 -9.92 4.39
N LYS A 242 9.64 -11.17 3.94
CA LYS A 242 9.36 -12.39 4.72
C LYS A 242 10.60 -12.82 5.48
N GLY A 243 10.40 -13.54 6.58
CA GLY A 243 11.45 -14.08 7.43
C GLY A 243 12.08 -12.99 8.31
N MET A 244 13.36 -13.19 8.61
CA MET A 244 14.16 -12.34 9.47
C MET A 244 14.44 -10.97 8.84
N ALA A 245 14.53 -9.93 9.67
CA ALA A 245 14.90 -8.60 9.23
C ALA A 245 16.37 -8.57 8.78
N PRO A 246 16.71 -7.96 7.64
CA PRO A 246 18.07 -7.96 7.11
C PRO A 246 18.91 -6.86 7.78
N TRP A 247 19.30 -7.07 9.04
CA TRP A 247 19.96 -6.07 9.88
C TRP A 247 21.23 -5.48 9.24
N ALA A 248 22.13 -6.33 8.75
CA ALA A 248 23.36 -5.89 8.09
C ALA A 248 23.08 -4.97 6.88
N ARG A 249 22.04 -5.28 6.10
CA ARG A 249 21.63 -4.45 4.96
C ARG A 249 21.08 -3.10 5.42
N LEU A 250 20.28 -3.08 6.48
CA LEU A 250 19.74 -1.85 7.05
C LEU A 250 20.84 -0.94 7.59
N ALA A 251 21.81 -1.51 8.33
CA ALA A 251 22.98 -0.77 8.82
C ALA A 251 23.79 -0.13 7.68
N ALA A 252 23.94 -0.84 6.55
CA ALA A 252 24.68 -0.34 5.39
C ALA A 252 23.92 0.70 4.55
N GLU A 253 22.61 0.56 4.38
CA GLU A 253 21.82 1.41 3.47
C GLU A 253 21.20 2.66 4.12
N LEU A 254 21.10 2.68 5.46
CA LEU A 254 20.47 3.79 6.17
C LEU A 254 21.52 4.88 6.46
N PRO A 255 21.20 6.16 6.20
CA PRO A 255 22.07 7.25 6.63
C PRO A 255 21.97 7.42 8.16
N PRO A 256 23.06 7.87 8.81
CA PRO A 256 23.03 8.19 10.24
C PRO A 256 21.98 9.27 10.54
N ILE A 257 21.51 9.29 11.79
CA ILE A 257 20.63 10.33 12.30
C ILE A 257 21.41 11.12 13.35
N ASP A 258 21.56 12.43 13.11
CA ASP A 258 22.22 13.37 14.02
C ASP A 258 21.41 13.61 15.31
#